data_AF-A0AAE0HNN2-F1
#
_entry.id   AF-A0AAE0HNN2-F1
#
_cell.length_a   1.000
_cell.length_b   1.000
_cell.length_c   1.000
_cell.angle_alpha   90.00
_cell.angle_beta   90.00
_cell.angle_gamma   90.00
#
_symmetry.space_group_name_H-M   'P 1'
#
loop_
_entity.id
_entity.type
_entity.pdbx_description
1 polymer ?
#
loop_
_entity_poly.entity_id
_entity_poly.type
_entity_poly.pdbx_seq_one_letter_code
_entity_poly.pdbx_strand_id
1 'polypeptide(L)'
;MGCLTFHNFLSCFRRQPRRETCCTPAETRESPSAPSPPPSLQPSLPPSLPPRPPRYTQLFPPPSLPPSFPPSLPPSLPLSLSSSLPPSPSTSPLPSPPLPLSGFLWLPADVVLYLCREHLPPSAAVGLSLTCKALFGLVFPEAAPGLGRNPAEREALQLLLERDLGQHWWYCHGCSLLHRIRSHGPTTDPPTSATAYWPPITWEPGRPCHNSHWFEGSTFVLDYESVRLVMNRHFLGPPNGLPLGSFTVEASSMFFNPWQGKLVPWREGWSARIVQGQFFLSATRTLSSAGWADNTLREALAHEERELCGHVKISSRPCVHSVKALSCTYRAYPRSFVPCRDVVESCYRCLTDYATTIEHVGTDTEQTTRYWFITITSYHQLGSGRSATDANFDAFGHLMSLDSYRMRRDMVTHPPGAVKRSWESYKP
;
A
#
# COMPACT_ATOMS: atom_id res chain seq x y z
N MET A 1 29.50 -1.49 14.86
CA MET A 1 29.10 -0.64 16.01
C MET A 1 28.35 -1.49 17.03
N GLY A 2 28.62 -1.34 18.32
CA GLY A 2 27.88 -2.09 19.36
C GLY A 2 26.43 -1.60 19.48
N CYS A 3 25.48 -2.51 19.77
CA CYS A 3 24.04 -2.21 19.90
C CYS A 3 23.71 -1.01 20.80
N LEU A 4 24.54 -0.72 21.80
CA LEU A 4 24.34 0.39 22.74
C LEU A 4 24.40 1.78 22.06
N THR A 5 25.28 1.97 21.08
CA THR A 5 25.45 3.29 20.43
C THR A 5 24.26 3.62 19.52
N PHE A 6 23.71 2.60 18.85
CA PHE A 6 22.55 2.75 17.97
C PHE A 6 21.26 3.03 18.75
N HIS A 7 21.07 2.37 19.90
CA HIS A 7 19.92 2.65 20.77
C HIS A 7 19.93 4.08 21.34
N ASN A 8 21.11 4.57 21.72
CA ASN A 8 21.27 5.96 22.19
C ASN A 8 21.01 6.96 21.06
N PHE A 9 21.51 6.68 19.84
CA PHE A 9 21.20 7.47 18.65
C PHE A 9 19.69 7.55 18.39
N LEU A 10 18.97 6.42 18.35
CA LEU A 10 17.52 6.41 18.15
C LEU A 10 16.76 7.16 19.26
N SER A 11 17.28 7.14 20.49
CA SER A 11 16.69 7.84 21.63
C SER A 11 16.81 9.37 21.50
N CYS A 12 17.89 9.88 20.90
CA CYS A 12 18.03 11.30 20.57
C CYS A 12 16.97 11.78 19.57
N PHE A 13 16.54 10.93 18.62
CA PHE A 13 15.50 11.30 17.64
C PHE A 13 14.07 11.14 18.16
N ARG A 14 13.84 10.34 19.21
CA ARG A 14 12.51 10.18 19.81
C ARG A 14 12.05 11.42 20.59
N ARG A 15 12.98 12.26 21.06
CA ARG A 15 12.64 13.53 21.72
C ARG A 15 12.33 14.60 20.67
N GLN A 16 11.17 14.51 20.01
CA GLN A 16 10.61 15.69 19.37
C GLN A 16 10.28 16.71 20.47
N PRO A 17 10.54 18.02 20.27
CA PRO A 17 9.97 19.02 21.14
C PRO A 17 8.45 18.88 21.05
N ARG A 18 7.81 18.54 22.18
CA ARG A 18 6.35 18.70 22.30
C ARG A 18 6.06 20.12 21.86
N ARG A 19 5.25 20.28 20.81
CA ARG A 19 4.63 21.58 20.52
C ARG A 19 3.75 21.89 21.72
N GLU A 20 4.28 22.66 22.67
CA GLU A 20 3.46 23.34 23.66
C GLU A 20 2.61 24.34 22.89
N THR A 21 1.39 23.93 22.56
CA THR A 21 0.35 24.85 22.12
C THR A 21 0.02 25.74 23.30
N CYS A 22 0.61 26.93 23.35
CA CYS A 22 0.12 28.01 24.19
C CYS A 22 -1.31 28.35 23.77
N CYS A 23 -2.28 27.82 24.51
CA CYS A 23 -3.65 28.29 24.46
C CYS A 23 -3.70 29.66 25.16
N THR A 24 -3.70 30.75 24.39
CA THR A 24 -4.20 32.03 24.88
C THR A 24 -5.74 32.01 24.84
N PRO A 25 -6.43 32.50 25.87
CA PRO A 25 -7.89 32.55 25.87
C PRO A 25 -8.39 33.57 24.84
N ALA A 26 -9.40 33.17 24.07
CA ALA A 26 -10.06 33.99 23.07
C ALA A 26 -10.84 35.13 23.75
N GLU A 27 -10.48 36.36 23.40
CA GLU A 27 -11.21 37.58 23.74
C GLU A 27 -12.50 37.66 22.91
N THR A 28 -13.63 37.74 23.60
CA THR A 28 -14.97 37.86 23.02
C THR A 28 -15.09 39.20 22.28
N ARG A 29 -15.19 39.16 20.94
CA ARG A 29 -15.46 40.34 20.12
C ARG A 29 -16.88 40.29 19.58
N GLU A 30 -17.63 41.35 19.87
CA GLU A 30 -19.02 41.57 19.50
C GLU A 30 -19.22 41.63 17.97
N SER A 31 -20.30 41.02 17.51
CA SER A 31 -20.76 40.99 16.12
C SER A 31 -21.34 42.33 15.68
N PRO A 32 -20.89 42.92 14.56
CA PRO A 32 -21.65 43.98 13.90
C PRO A 32 -22.69 43.41 12.93
N SER A 33 -23.81 44.12 12.92
CA SER A 33 -25.05 43.92 12.18
C SER A 33 -24.89 43.83 10.66
N ALA A 34 -25.75 43.00 10.06
CA ALA A 34 -25.84 42.77 8.62
C ALA A 34 -26.42 43.97 7.85
N PRO A 35 -25.89 44.31 6.66
CA PRO A 35 -26.52 45.29 5.77
C PRO A 35 -27.53 44.62 4.80
N SER A 36 -28.56 45.39 4.47
CA SER A 36 -29.70 45.09 3.61
C SER A 36 -29.32 44.76 2.15
N PRO A 37 -30.17 44.02 1.41
CA PRO A 37 -29.89 43.65 0.02
C PRO A 37 -30.23 44.79 -0.97
N PRO A 38 -29.48 44.94 -2.09
CA PRO A 38 -29.80 45.88 -3.16
C PRO A 38 -30.82 45.30 -4.17
N PRO A 39 -31.45 46.15 -5.01
CA PRO A 39 -32.58 45.77 -5.84
C PRO A 39 -32.19 45.06 -7.13
N SER A 40 -33.08 44.16 -7.56
CA SER A 40 -33.03 43.34 -8.76
C SER A 40 -33.02 44.17 -10.05
N LEU A 41 -32.00 43.98 -10.90
CA LEU A 41 -31.98 44.45 -12.28
C LEU A 41 -32.14 43.26 -13.24
N GLN A 42 -32.98 43.47 -14.26
CA GLN A 42 -33.32 42.52 -15.34
C GLN A 42 -32.09 42.16 -16.22
N PRO A 43 -32.03 40.95 -16.81
CA PRO A 43 -30.99 40.60 -17.76
C PRO A 43 -31.41 40.90 -19.21
N SER A 44 -30.64 41.78 -19.86
CA SER A 44 -30.53 41.88 -21.31
C SER A 44 -29.42 40.96 -21.83
N LEU A 45 -29.73 40.18 -22.87
CA LEU A 45 -28.78 39.40 -23.68
C LEU A 45 -27.77 40.33 -24.37
N PRO A 46 -26.51 39.88 -24.56
CA PRO A 46 -26.05 39.65 -25.94
C PRO A 46 -25.05 38.47 -26.10
N PRO A 47 -24.66 38.12 -27.35
CA PRO A 47 -23.97 36.88 -27.70
C PRO A 47 -22.46 37.06 -27.89
N SER A 48 -21.66 36.04 -27.58
CA SER A 48 -20.33 35.84 -28.22
C SER A 48 -19.66 34.52 -27.85
N LEU A 49 -19.01 33.97 -28.88
CA LEU A 49 -18.18 32.76 -29.04
C LEU A 49 -17.35 32.27 -27.83
N PRO A 50 -17.05 30.96 -27.75
CA PRO A 50 -16.22 30.39 -26.69
C PRO A 50 -14.71 30.65 -26.91
N PRO A 51 -13.92 30.84 -25.83
CA PRO A 51 -12.48 30.96 -25.93
C PRO A 51 -11.81 29.60 -26.09
N ARG A 52 -10.72 29.61 -26.88
CA ARG A 52 -9.78 28.50 -27.09
C ARG A 52 -9.06 28.16 -25.78
N PRO A 53 -8.90 26.89 -25.39
CA PRO A 53 -8.14 26.53 -24.19
C PRO A 53 -6.63 26.71 -24.41
N PRO A 54 -5.86 27.00 -23.34
CA PRO A 54 -4.43 27.24 -23.44
C PRO A 54 -3.68 25.92 -23.71
N ARG A 55 -2.75 25.97 -24.66
CA ARG A 55 -1.74 24.94 -24.87
C ARG A 55 -0.76 24.99 -23.70
N TYR A 56 -0.82 24.01 -22.80
CA TYR A 56 0.27 23.75 -21.87
C TYR A 56 1.34 22.91 -22.58
N THR A 57 2.44 23.58 -22.92
CA THR A 57 3.69 22.94 -23.34
C THR A 57 4.35 22.35 -22.10
N GLN A 58 4.24 21.05 -21.87
CA GLN A 58 5.05 20.36 -20.87
C GLN A 58 6.44 20.09 -21.44
N LEU A 59 7.42 20.87 -20.99
CA LEU A 59 8.85 20.59 -21.13
C LEU A 59 9.35 20.06 -19.78
N PHE A 60 9.23 18.76 -19.56
CA PHE A 60 10.07 18.04 -18.62
C PHE A 60 10.47 16.70 -19.26
N PRO A 61 11.77 16.38 -19.36
CA PRO A 61 12.20 15.06 -19.78
C PRO A 61 11.90 14.05 -18.67
N PRO A 62 11.56 12.79 -19.01
CA PRO A 62 11.36 11.75 -18.01
C PRO A 62 12.69 11.42 -17.29
N PRO A 63 12.65 11.02 -16.01
CA PRO A 63 13.83 10.53 -15.31
C PRO A 63 14.27 9.22 -15.96
N SER A 64 15.52 9.21 -16.44
CA SER A 64 16.21 8.05 -16.97
C SER A 64 16.25 6.92 -15.94
N LEU A 65 15.74 5.75 -16.33
CA LEU A 65 15.83 4.49 -15.60
C LEU A 65 17.31 4.13 -15.32
N PRO A 66 17.65 3.57 -14.15
CA PRO A 66 18.98 3.02 -13.92
C PRO A 66 19.21 1.78 -14.80
N PRO A 67 20.48 1.48 -15.17
CA PRO A 67 20.81 0.38 -16.06
C PRO A 67 20.42 -0.97 -15.45
N SER A 68 19.82 -1.81 -16.30
CA SER A 68 19.40 -3.18 -16.02
C SER A 68 20.57 -4.02 -15.53
N PHE A 69 20.40 -4.72 -14.41
CA PHE A 69 21.33 -5.76 -13.97
C PHE A 69 21.33 -6.94 -14.97
N PRO A 70 22.49 -7.60 -15.20
CA PRO A 70 22.56 -8.76 -16.09
C PRO A 70 21.79 -9.96 -15.52
N PRO A 71 21.33 -10.89 -16.39
CA PRO A 71 20.49 -12.00 -15.99
C PRO A 71 21.25 -13.01 -15.12
N SER A 72 20.57 -13.44 -14.06
CA SER A 72 20.96 -14.52 -13.15
C SER A 72 21.20 -15.83 -13.92
N LEU A 73 22.34 -16.47 -13.64
CA LEU A 73 22.70 -17.80 -14.13
C LEU A 73 21.67 -18.88 -13.70
N PRO A 74 21.53 -19.98 -14.47
CA PRO A 74 20.52 -21.01 -14.23
C PRO A 74 20.86 -21.93 -13.03
N PRO A 75 19.84 -22.56 -12.41
CA PRO A 75 20.04 -23.50 -11.31
C PRO A 75 20.50 -24.86 -11.85
N SER A 76 21.68 -25.31 -11.44
CA SER A 76 22.18 -26.66 -11.71
C SER A 76 21.91 -27.57 -10.51
N LEU A 77 20.98 -28.52 -10.71
CA LEU A 77 21.00 -29.98 -10.48
C LEU A 77 21.89 -30.64 -9.37
N PRO A 78 21.57 -31.89 -8.96
CA PRO A 78 21.69 -32.36 -7.59
C PRO A 78 23.06 -32.99 -7.25
N LEU A 79 23.49 -32.80 -6.00
CA LEU A 79 24.67 -33.46 -5.45
C LEU A 79 24.27 -34.77 -4.74
N SER A 80 24.64 -35.89 -5.34
CA SER A 80 24.88 -37.13 -4.63
C SER A 80 26.08 -37.85 -5.23
N LEU A 81 26.88 -38.41 -4.33
CA LEU A 81 27.99 -39.37 -4.48
C LEU A 81 29.35 -38.87 -4.02
N SER A 82 29.66 -39.31 -2.80
CA SER A 82 31.00 -39.58 -2.28
C SER A 82 31.91 -40.20 -3.32
N SER A 83 33.12 -39.67 -3.44
CA SER A 83 34.31 -40.44 -3.75
C SER A 83 35.53 -39.73 -3.16
N SER A 84 36.15 -40.44 -2.24
CA SER A 84 37.39 -40.13 -1.53
C SER A 84 38.54 -39.85 -2.49
N LEU A 85 39.01 -38.59 -2.50
CA LEU A 85 40.30 -38.17 -3.06
C LEU A 85 41.30 -37.95 -1.92
N PRO A 86 42.61 -38.23 -2.14
CA PRO A 86 43.64 -38.10 -1.12
C PRO A 86 43.89 -36.63 -0.73
N PRO A 87 44.36 -36.38 0.51
CA PRO A 87 44.64 -35.03 1.00
C PRO A 87 45.75 -34.38 0.16
N SER A 88 45.40 -33.31 -0.54
CA SER A 88 46.37 -32.44 -1.21
C SER A 88 47.25 -31.75 -0.16
N PRO A 89 48.57 -31.58 -0.41
CA PRO A 89 49.47 -30.96 0.55
C PRO A 89 49.01 -29.52 0.85
N SER A 90 48.83 -29.27 2.15
CA SER A 90 48.45 -28.00 2.75
C SER A 90 49.47 -26.93 2.35
N THR A 91 49.20 -26.25 1.24
CA THR A 91 49.99 -25.10 0.79
C THR A 91 49.52 -23.92 1.61
N SER A 92 50.25 -23.63 2.68
CA SER A 92 49.99 -22.51 3.57
C SER A 92 49.92 -21.23 2.72
N PRO A 93 48.80 -20.49 2.71
CA PRO A 93 48.73 -19.25 1.96
C PRO A 93 49.77 -18.29 2.53
N LEU A 94 50.71 -17.89 1.66
CA LEU A 94 51.73 -16.89 1.96
C LEU A 94 51.02 -15.65 2.55
N PRO A 95 51.52 -15.03 3.63
CA PRO A 95 50.92 -13.83 4.20
C PRO A 95 50.89 -12.74 3.12
N SER A 96 49.70 -12.47 2.60
CA SER A 96 49.48 -11.35 1.69
C SER A 96 49.94 -10.07 2.37
N PRO A 97 50.75 -9.22 1.71
CA PRO A 97 51.20 -7.97 2.28
C PRO A 97 49.97 -7.15 2.70
N PRO A 98 50.02 -6.43 3.85
CA PRO A 98 48.91 -5.58 4.26
C PRO A 98 48.61 -4.62 3.12
N LEU A 99 47.40 -4.72 2.55
CA LEU A 99 46.96 -3.80 1.53
C LEU A 99 47.13 -2.38 2.10
N PRO A 100 47.81 -1.47 1.41
CA PRO A 100 47.94 -0.10 1.87
C PRO A 100 46.53 0.42 2.11
N LEU A 101 46.27 0.87 3.34
CA LEU A 101 45.01 1.48 3.73
C LEU A 101 44.89 2.84 3.01
N SER A 102 44.73 2.87 1.70
CA SER A 102 44.41 4.09 0.96
C SER A 102 42.94 4.40 1.20
N GLY A 103 42.63 5.44 1.98
CA GLY A 103 41.24 5.73 2.31
C GLY A 103 41.03 7.08 2.96
N PHE A 104 39.78 7.53 2.87
CA PHE A 104 39.23 8.78 3.42
C PHE A 104 39.65 9.10 4.87
N LEU A 105 39.99 8.08 5.67
CA LEU A 105 40.44 8.22 7.06
C LEU A 105 41.87 8.78 7.23
N TRP A 106 42.65 8.90 6.15
CA TRP A 106 43.97 9.54 6.17
C TRP A 106 43.93 11.04 5.94
N LEU A 107 42.77 11.58 5.56
CA LEU A 107 42.61 13.02 5.44
C LEU A 107 42.72 13.65 6.84
N PRO A 108 43.42 14.79 6.96
CA PRO A 108 43.38 15.60 8.18
C PRO A 108 41.94 15.89 8.61
N ALA A 109 41.71 15.92 9.93
CA ALA A 109 40.36 16.04 10.50
C ALA A 109 39.63 17.31 10.04
N ASP A 110 40.36 18.40 9.89
CA ASP A 110 39.88 19.68 9.33
C ASP A 110 39.41 19.54 7.87
N VAL A 111 40.12 18.78 7.04
CA VAL A 111 39.71 18.49 5.65
C VAL A 111 38.44 17.66 5.63
N VAL A 112 38.34 16.62 6.49
CA VAL A 112 37.12 15.80 6.59
C VAL A 112 35.92 16.66 7.03
N LEU A 113 36.10 17.51 8.04
CA LEU A 113 35.06 18.42 8.52
C LEU A 113 34.64 19.43 7.44
N TYR A 114 35.60 20.02 6.73
CA TYR A 114 35.34 20.93 5.62
C TYR A 114 34.50 20.26 4.53
N LEU A 115 34.89 19.05 4.12
CA LEU A 115 34.13 18.28 3.13
C LEU A 115 32.71 17.95 3.61
N CYS A 116 32.57 17.52 4.86
CA CYS A 116 31.25 17.18 5.41
C CYS A 116 30.33 18.40 5.54
N ARG A 117 30.89 19.57 5.87
CA ARG A 117 30.13 20.79 6.10
C ARG A 117 29.73 21.48 4.80
N GLU A 118 30.66 21.59 3.87
CA GLU A 118 30.47 22.41 2.66
C GLU A 118 29.97 21.60 1.46
N HIS A 119 30.16 20.27 1.46
CA HIS A 119 29.88 19.43 0.29
C HIS A 119 28.90 18.27 0.53
N LEU A 120 28.52 17.98 1.78
CA LEU A 120 27.55 16.93 2.08
C LEU A 120 26.27 17.52 2.69
N PRO A 121 25.09 17.04 2.28
CA PRO A 121 23.86 17.35 3.02
C PRO A 121 23.94 16.74 4.43
N PRO A 122 23.25 17.33 5.43
CA PRO A 122 23.27 16.85 6.81
C PRO A 122 22.97 15.35 6.95
N SER A 123 22.03 14.82 6.19
CA SER A 123 21.71 13.38 6.15
C SER A 123 22.91 12.52 5.74
N ALA A 124 23.63 12.90 4.68
CA ALA A 124 24.81 12.16 4.22
C ALA A 124 25.99 12.31 5.18
N ALA A 125 26.22 13.50 5.74
CA ALA A 125 27.27 13.72 6.74
C ALA A 125 27.04 12.89 8.01
N VAL A 126 25.79 12.83 8.50
CA VAL A 126 25.44 11.93 9.61
C VAL A 126 25.59 10.47 9.20
N GLY A 127 25.11 10.06 8.02
CA GLY A 127 25.31 8.70 7.52
C GLY A 127 26.78 8.28 7.48
N LEU A 128 27.66 9.16 6.99
CA LEU A 128 29.11 8.96 6.98
C LEU A 128 29.66 8.81 8.41
N SER A 129 29.22 9.67 9.34
CA SER A 129 29.62 9.61 10.74
C SER A 129 29.25 8.28 11.42
N LEU A 130 28.20 7.60 10.94
CA LEU A 130 27.75 6.30 11.46
C LEU A 130 28.58 5.11 10.96
N THR A 131 29.50 5.31 10.01
CA THR A 131 30.32 4.21 9.48
C THR A 131 31.46 3.81 10.39
N CYS A 132 32.01 4.74 11.20
CA CYS A 132 33.06 4.41 12.17
C CYS A 132 33.06 5.34 13.40
N LYS A 133 33.64 4.87 14.51
CA LYS A 133 33.66 5.60 15.79
C LYS A 133 34.44 6.93 15.72
N ALA A 134 35.52 6.98 14.95
CA ALA A 134 36.33 8.19 14.78
C ALA A 134 35.55 9.29 14.05
N LEU A 135 34.91 8.95 12.92
CA LEU A 135 34.04 9.86 12.18
C LEU A 135 32.80 10.24 12.99
N PHE A 136 32.27 9.34 13.80
CA PHE A 136 31.18 9.69 14.72
C PHE A 136 31.59 10.80 15.69
N GLY A 137 32.75 10.66 16.36
CA GLY A 137 33.24 11.69 17.28
C GLY A 137 33.54 13.03 16.60
N LEU A 138 33.98 12.99 15.35
CA LEU A 138 34.40 14.16 14.59
C LEU A 138 33.21 14.89 13.90
N VAL A 139 32.42 14.16 13.10
CA VAL A 139 31.44 14.73 12.17
C VAL A 139 30.04 14.83 12.79
N PHE A 140 29.67 13.91 13.67
CA PHE A 140 28.29 13.85 14.22
C PHE A 140 27.89 15.13 14.99
N PRO A 141 28.72 15.71 15.89
CA PRO A 141 28.33 16.90 16.65
C PRO A 141 28.01 18.10 15.75
N GLU A 142 28.71 18.24 14.62
CA GLU A 142 28.53 19.32 13.66
C GLU A 142 27.31 19.08 12.76
N ALA A 143 27.09 17.85 12.30
CA ALA A 143 26.03 17.53 11.34
C ALA A 143 24.64 17.31 12.00
N ALA A 144 24.60 16.77 13.23
CA ALA A 144 23.36 16.40 13.91
C ALA A 144 22.39 17.58 14.16
N PRO A 145 22.85 18.81 14.51
CA PRO A 145 21.96 19.96 14.65
C PRO A 145 21.21 20.30 13.37
N GLY A 146 21.86 20.15 12.20
CA GLY A 146 21.22 20.39 10.90
C GLY A 146 20.08 19.41 10.62
N LEU A 147 20.27 18.15 11.01
CA LEU A 147 19.27 17.09 10.86
C LEU A 147 18.04 17.29 11.76
N GLY A 148 18.24 17.77 13.00
CA GLY A 148 17.14 18.03 13.93
C GLY A 148 16.24 19.20 13.52
N ARG A 149 16.77 20.15 12.75
CA ARG A 149 16.05 21.35 12.27
C ARG A 149 15.30 21.11 10.96
N ASN A 150 15.69 20.12 10.17
CA ASN A 150 15.12 19.87 8.84
C ASN A 150 14.47 18.47 8.75
N PRO A 151 13.12 18.39 8.77
CA PRO A 151 12.40 17.13 8.66
C PRO A 151 12.73 16.32 7.39
N ALA A 152 13.00 16.99 6.27
CA ALA A 152 13.32 16.34 5.00
C ALA A 152 14.70 15.65 5.05
N GLU A 153 15.69 16.28 5.69
CA GLU A 153 17.00 15.65 5.92
C GLU A 153 16.87 14.45 6.87
N ARG A 154 16.03 14.57 7.90
CA ARG A 154 15.77 13.46 8.83
C ARG A 154 15.16 12.27 8.12
N GLU A 155 14.16 12.50 7.28
CA GLU A 155 13.55 11.49 6.43
C GLU A 155 14.59 10.87 5.48
N ALA A 156 15.40 11.69 4.80
CA ALA A 156 16.44 11.21 3.89
C ALA A 156 17.44 10.26 4.60
N LEU A 157 17.90 10.62 5.80
CA LEU A 157 18.75 9.73 6.60
C LEU A 157 18.01 8.44 6.99
N GLN A 158 16.76 8.53 7.41
CA GLN A 158 15.98 7.36 7.82
C GLN A 158 15.73 6.39 6.66
N LEU A 159 15.50 6.91 5.45
CA LEU A 159 15.41 6.11 4.23
C LEU A 159 16.73 5.43 3.87
N LEU A 160 17.87 6.11 4.06
CA LEU A 160 19.20 5.50 3.91
C LEU A 160 19.42 4.37 4.93
N LEU A 161 19.04 4.60 6.19
CA LEU A 161 19.14 3.59 7.24
C LEU A 161 18.20 2.41 6.98
N GLU A 162 16.98 2.63 6.48
CA GLU A 162 16.08 1.54 6.05
C GLU A 162 16.71 0.71 4.93
N ARG A 163 17.39 1.35 3.96
CA ARG A 163 18.08 0.63 2.90
C ARG A 163 19.22 -0.25 3.42
N ASP A 164 20.02 0.27 4.35
CA ASP A 164 21.22 -0.41 4.83
C ASP A 164 20.91 -1.41 5.97
N LEU A 165 19.82 -1.20 6.72
CA LEU A 165 19.37 -2.02 7.86
C LEU A 165 18.02 -2.71 7.61
N GLY A 166 17.60 -2.82 6.36
CA GLY A 166 16.26 -3.27 5.94
C GLY A 166 15.89 -4.71 6.30
N GLN A 167 16.82 -5.46 6.90
CA GLN A 167 16.56 -6.77 7.51
C GLN A 167 15.78 -6.68 8.81
N HIS A 168 15.90 -5.57 9.52
CA HIS A 168 15.37 -5.43 10.85
C HIS A 168 14.56 -4.15 11.03
N TRP A 169 14.76 -3.15 10.17
CA TRP A 169 14.18 -1.83 10.34
C TRP A 169 13.53 -1.34 9.06
N TRP A 170 12.43 -0.61 9.20
CA TRP A 170 11.74 0.06 8.10
C TRP A 170 11.33 1.47 8.50
N TYR A 171 11.21 2.35 7.52
CA TYR A 171 10.85 3.74 7.76
C TYR A 171 9.35 3.98 7.65
N CYS A 172 8.73 4.41 8.76
CA CYS A 172 7.32 4.79 8.79
C CYS A 172 7.14 6.27 8.49
N HIS A 173 6.48 6.56 7.36
CA HIS A 173 6.09 7.91 6.95
C HIS A 173 5.12 8.58 7.93
N GLY A 174 4.23 7.81 8.56
CA GLY A 174 3.20 8.35 9.45
C GLY A 174 3.75 8.99 10.73
N CYS A 175 4.75 8.37 11.36
CA CYS A 175 5.38 8.89 12.58
C CYS A 175 6.79 9.46 12.36
N SER A 176 7.34 9.32 11.14
CA SER A 176 8.72 9.66 10.79
C SER A 176 9.76 8.96 11.68
N LEU A 177 9.56 7.67 11.98
CA LEU A 177 10.48 6.86 12.78
C LEU A 177 10.84 5.55 12.09
N LEU A 178 11.97 4.95 12.50
CA LEU A 178 12.33 3.59 12.15
C LEU A 178 11.64 2.60 13.10
N HIS A 179 10.91 1.66 12.51
CA HIS A 179 10.23 0.58 13.22
C HIS A 179 10.93 -0.73 12.97
N ARG A 180 10.90 -1.61 13.96
CA ARG A 180 11.38 -2.97 13.78
C ARG A 180 10.40 -3.72 12.87
N ILE A 181 10.92 -4.38 11.83
CA ILE A 181 10.12 -5.26 10.98
C ILE A 181 9.57 -6.38 11.86
N ARG A 182 8.25 -6.50 11.88
CA ARG A 182 7.57 -7.66 12.45
C ARG A 182 7.47 -8.71 11.35
N SER A 183 7.81 -9.95 11.65
CA SER A 183 7.79 -11.04 10.66
C SER A 183 6.39 -11.45 10.20
N HIS A 184 5.34 -10.79 10.70
CA HIS A 184 3.96 -11.09 10.37
C HIS A 184 3.59 -10.28 9.13
N GLY A 185 3.18 -10.98 8.06
CA GLY A 185 2.56 -10.35 6.90
C GLY A 185 1.17 -9.81 7.22
N PRO A 186 0.36 -9.48 6.19
CA PRO A 186 -1.03 -9.07 6.41
C PRO A 186 -1.75 -10.11 7.29
N THR A 187 -2.38 -9.63 8.36
CA THR A 187 -3.04 -10.49 9.34
C THR A 187 -4.41 -10.91 8.84
N THR A 188 -4.74 -12.19 9.05
CA THR A 188 -6.10 -12.75 8.87
C THR A 188 -6.94 -12.69 10.12
N ASP A 189 -6.34 -12.37 11.27
CA ASP A 189 -7.08 -12.34 12.51
C ASP A 189 -7.92 -11.06 12.53
N PRO A 190 -9.26 -11.16 12.56
CA PRO A 190 -10.07 -9.99 12.81
C PRO A 190 -9.58 -9.43 14.15
N PRO A 191 -9.30 -8.12 14.24
CA PRO A 191 -8.86 -7.54 15.49
C PRO A 191 -9.91 -7.87 16.55
N THR A 192 -9.54 -8.72 17.50
CA THR A 192 -10.43 -9.33 18.50
C THR A 192 -11.01 -8.30 19.46
N SER A 193 -10.60 -7.04 19.37
CA SER A 193 -11.10 -5.93 20.15
C SER A 193 -11.91 -4.96 19.30
N ALA A 194 -13.07 -4.56 19.82
CA ALA A 194 -13.92 -3.46 19.35
C ALA A 194 -13.19 -2.09 19.22
N THR A 195 -11.88 -2.03 19.51
CA THR A 195 -11.00 -0.88 19.26
C THR A 195 -10.56 -0.77 17.79
N ALA A 196 -10.92 -1.71 16.92
CA ALA A 196 -10.60 -1.68 15.49
C ALA A 196 -11.47 -0.73 14.66
N TYR A 197 -12.51 -0.14 15.26
CA TYR A 197 -13.11 1.10 14.76
C TYR A 197 -12.12 2.24 14.97
N TRP A 198 -11.02 2.22 14.23
CA TRP A 198 -10.08 3.32 14.19
C TRP A 198 -10.84 4.51 13.58
N PRO A 199 -10.91 5.67 14.26
CA PRO A 199 -11.59 6.83 13.71
C PRO A 199 -11.00 7.19 12.35
N PRO A 200 -11.81 7.71 11.41
CA PRO A 200 -11.41 8.00 10.04
C PRO A 200 -10.02 8.66 10.00
N ILE A 201 -9.21 8.19 9.05
CA ILE A 201 -7.81 8.54 8.83
C ILE A 201 -7.72 10.05 8.58
N THR A 202 -7.62 10.84 9.65
CA THR A 202 -7.11 12.21 9.60
C THR A 202 -5.66 12.14 10.03
N TRP A 203 -4.76 12.67 9.21
CA TRP A 203 -3.31 12.62 9.39
C TRP A 203 -2.83 13.55 10.51
N GLU A 204 -3.33 13.36 11.72
CA GLU A 204 -2.94 14.15 12.88
C GLU A 204 -1.64 13.59 13.51
N PRO A 205 -0.67 14.46 13.84
CA PRO A 205 0.55 14.06 14.53
C PRO A 205 0.25 13.35 15.86
N GLY A 206 0.65 12.08 15.98
CA GLY A 206 0.43 11.27 17.20
C GLY A 206 -0.47 10.04 17.02
N ARG A 207 -0.99 9.80 15.80
CA ARG A 207 -1.78 8.59 15.50
C ARG A 207 -0.93 7.32 15.36
N PRO A 208 -1.57 6.13 15.50
CA PRO A 208 -0.89 4.84 15.30
C PRO A 208 -0.19 4.80 13.96
N CYS A 209 1.02 4.23 13.95
CA CYS A 209 1.92 4.13 12.80
C CYS A 209 1.41 3.20 11.68
N HIS A 210 0.11 2.87 11.70
CA HIS A 210 -0.53 1.84 10.91
C HIS A 210 -1.60 2.48 10.02
N ASN A 211 -1.23 2.75 8.77
CA ASN A 211 -2.20 3.00 7.71
C ASN A 211 -2.71 1.65 7.22
N SER A 212 -3.64 1.09 7.99
CA SER A 212 -4.28 -0.18 7.68
C SER A 212 -5.65 0.08 7.06
N HIS A 213 -5.87 -0.52 5.90
CA HIS A 213 -7.17 -0.58 5.25
C HIS A 213 -7.78 -1.95 5.53
N TRP A 214 -8.92 -1.89 6.21
CA TRP A 214 -9.74 -3.06 6.45
C TRP A 214 -10.82 -3.13 5.38
N PHE A 215 -10.94 -4.28 4.74
CA PHE A 215 -12.05 -4.55 3.83
C PHE A 215 -13.27 -4.92 4.67
N GLU A 216 -14.33 -4.11 4.60
CA GLU A 216 -15.57 -4.43 5.29
C GLU A 216 -16.02 -5.85 4.91
N GLY A 217 -16.25 -6.68 5.93
CA GLY A 217 -16.64 -8.07 5.78
C GLY A 217 -15.56 -9.01 5.20
N SER A 218 -14.27 -8.66 5.28
CA SER A 218 -13.17 -9.60 4.99
C SER A 218 -12.25 -9.74 6.20
N THR A 219 -11.61 -10.90 6.33
CA THR A 219 -10.61 -11.14 7.38
C THR A 219 -9.24 -10.60 7.00
N PHE A 220 -9.03 -10.27 5.73
CA PHE A 220 -7.78 -9.72 5.22
C PHE A 220 -7.66 -8.24 5.55
N VAL A 221 -6.56 -7.86 6.19
CA VAL A 221 -6.18 -6.47 6.47
C VAL A 221 -5.00 -6.10 5.58
N LEU A 222 -5.17 -5.06 4.76
CA LEU A 222 -4.10 -4.52 3.92
C LEU A 222 -3.50 -3.29 4.59
N ASP A 223 -2.28 -3.38 5.06
CA ASP A 223 -1.56 -2.24 5.59
C ASP A 223 -0.45 -1.74 4.66
N TYR A 224 -0.22 -0.43 4.68
CA TYR A 224 0.83 0.21 3.88
C TYR A 224 2.22 -0.33 4.21
N GLU A 225 2.48 -0.69 5.48
CA GLU A 225 3.75 -1.25 5.94
C GLU A 225 4.07 -2.55 5.19
N SER A 226 3.12 -3.49 5.12
CA SER A 226 3.26 -4.76 4.40
C SER A 226 3.54 -4.55 2.92
N VAL A 227 2.82 -3.63 2.27
CA VAL A 227 3.05 -3.28 0.85
C VAL A 227 4.45 -2.70 0.66
N ARG A 228 4.84 -1.73 1.49
CA ARG A 228 6.18 -1.11 1.45
C ARG A 228 7.28 -2.14 1.62
N LEU A 229 7.15 -3.05 2.59
CA LEU A 229 8.15 -4.08 2.87
C LEU A 229 8.30 -5.06 1.70
N VAL A 230 7.21 -5.45 1.04
CA VAL A 230 7.31 -6.28 -0.18
C VAL A 230 8.00 -5.51 -1.31
N MET A 231 7.66 -4.25 -1.51
CA MET A 231 8.28 -3.42 -2.53
C MET A 231 9.76 -3.13 -2.24
N ASN A 232 10.13 -2.93 -0.97
CA ASN A 232 11.52 -2.82 -0.54
C ASN A 232 12.30 -4.10 -0.87
N ARG A 233 11.74 -5.28 -0.59
CA ARG A 233 12.37 -6.55 -0.95
C ARG A 233 12.56 -6.68 -2.46
N HIS A 234 11.59 -6.23 -3.25
CA HIS A 234 11.68 -6.25 -4.70
C HIS A 234 12.82 -5.36 -5.23
N PHE A 235 12.96 -4.14 -4.72
CA PHE A 235 13.96 -3.19 -5.21
C PHE A 235 15.35 -3.34 -4.58
N LEU A 236 15.42 -3.77 -3.32
CA LEU A 236 16.64 -3.81 -2.52
C LEU A 236 17.12 -5.25 -2.26
N GLY A 237 16.38 -6.25 -2.70
CA GLY A 237 16.72 -7.67 -2.59
C GLY A 237 16.10 -8.39 -1.38
N PRO A 238 16.24 -9.72 -1.31
CA PRO A 238 15.64 -10.59 -0.29
C PRO A 238 15.75 -10.14 1.17
N PRO A 239 16.90 -9.65 1.67
CA PRO A 239 17.00 -9.24 3.07
C PRO A 239 16.11 -8.04 3.44
N ASN A 240 15.65 -7.24 2.48
CA ASN A 240 15.09 -5.92 2.74
C ASN A 240 13.55 -5.89 2.75
N GLY A 241 12.92 -6.83 3.46
CA GLY A 241 11.47 -6.81 3.70
C GLY A 241 10.78 -8.15 3.53
N LEU A 242 9.48 -8.10 3.25
CA LEU A 242 8.60 -9.27 3.24
C LEU A 242 8.60 -9.98 1.87
N PRO A 243 8.53 -11.33 1.82
CA PRO A 243 8.33 -12.04 0.57
C PRO A 243 6.93 -11.75 0.01
N LEU A 244 6.81 -11.60 -1.32
CA LEU A 244 5.51 -11.39 -1.99
C LEU A 244 4.46 -12.46 -1.63
N GLY A 245 4.92 -13.70 -1.39
CA GLY A 245 4.07 -14.81 -0.94
C GLY A 245 3.36 -14.56 0.41
N SER A 246 3.77 -13.57 1.21
CA SER A 246 3.06 -13.20 2.45
C SER A 246 1.64 -12.68 2.21
N PHE A 247 1.32 -12.30 0.97
CA PHE A 247 -0.01 -11.88 0.53
C PHE A 247 -0.84 -13.03 -0.06
N THR A 248 -0.31 -14.25 -0.09
CA THR A 248 -1.04 -15.44 -0.52
C THR A 248 -1.78 -16.02 0.67
N VAL A 249 -3.06 -15.70 0.78
CA VAL A 249 -3.88 -16.02 1.95
C VAL A 249 -5.17 -16.66 1.47
N GLU A 250 -5.51 -17.80 2.04
CA GLU A 250 -6.83 -18.40 1.88
C GLU A 250 -7.59 -18.29 3.20
N ALA A 251 -8.78 -17.74 3.14
CA ALA A 251 -9.68 -17.64 4.26
C ALA A 251 -11.02 -18.29 3.91
N SER A 252 -11.61 -18.97 4.88
CA SER A 252 -12.97 -19.46 4.80
C SER A 252 -13.74 -18.92 5.98
N SER A 253 -14.84 -18.25 5.70
CA SER A 253 -15.77 -17.76 6.70
C SER A 253 -17.15 -18.36 6.44
N MET A 254 -17.99 -18.37 7.47
CA MET A 254 -19.41 -18.61 7.31
C MET A 254 -20.13 -17.33 7.67
N PHE A 255 -21.12 -16.95 6.87
CA PHE A 255 -22.01 -15.86 7.27
C PHE A 255 -23.40 -16.35 7.61
N PHE A 256 -24.00 -15.73 8.61
CA PHE A 256 -25.32 -16.11 9.10
C PHE A 256 -26.40 -15.33 8.35
N ASN A 257 -27.29 -16.04 7.67
CA ASN A 257 -28.51 -15.46 7.14
C ASN A 257 -29.60 -15.52 8.22
N PRO A 258 -30.01 -14.37 8.81
CA PRO A 258 -30.94 -14.34 9.91
C PRO A 258 -32.37 -14.76 9.55
N TRP A 259 -32.79 -14.67 8.28
CA TRP A 259 -34.15 -15.08 7.87
C TRP A 259 -34.31 -16.59 7.76
N GLN A 260 -33.22 -17.30 7.46
CA GLN A 260 -33.26 -18.76 7.31
C GLN A 260 -32.59 -19.52 8.44
N GLY A 261 -31.87 -18.83 9.33
CA GLY A 261 -31.05 -19.48 10.34
C GLY A 261 -29.95 -20.35 9.73
N LYS A 262 -29.54 -20.09 8.49
CA LYS A 262 -28.56 -20.90 7.75
C LYS A 262 -27.25 -20.16 7.58
N LEU A 263 -26.16 -20.91 7.70
CA LEU A 263 -24.82 -20.45 7.42
C LEU A 263 -24.49 -20.63 5.94
N VAL A 264 -23.91 -19.60 5.32
CA VAL A 264 -23.44 -19.66 3.93
C VAL A 264 -21.93 -19.73 3.92
N PRO A 265 -21.34 -20.74 3.27
CA PRO A 265 -19.90 -20.82 3.11
C PRO A 265 -19.43 -19.70 2.16
N TRP A 266 -18.42 -18.97 2.63
CA TRP A 266 -17.77 -17.90 1.92
C TRP A 266 -16.26 -18.14 1.92
N ARG A 267 -15.67 -18.25 0.74
CA ARG A 267 -14.22 -18.46 0.58
C ARG A 267 -13.58 -17.23 -0.04
N GLU A 268 -12.44 -16.85 0.50
CA GLU A 268 -11.62 -15.75 0.00
C GLU A 268 -10.20 -16.26 -0.27
N GLY A 269 -9.67 -15.94 -1.44
CA GLY A 269 -8.29 -16.20 -1.82
C GLY A 269 -7.63 -14.90 -2.23
N TRP A 270 -6.55 -14.54 -1.57
CA TRP A 270 -5.75 -13.35 -1.84
C TRP A 270 -4.43 -13.75 -2.47
N SER A 271 -3.94 -12.92 -3.38
CA SER A 271 -2.60 -13.04 -3.94
C SER A 271 -2.09 -11.67 -4.36
N ALA A 272 -0.78 -11.47 -4.38
CA ALA A 272 -0.17 -10.23 -4.84
C ALA A 272 0.83 -10.50 -5.97
N ARG A 273 1.06 -9.47 -6.79
CA ARG A 273 2.05 -9.46 -7.87
C ARG A 273 2.71 -8.09 -7.95
N ILE A 274 3.89 -8.04 -8.55
CA ILE A 274 4.55 -6.79 -8.90
C ILE A 274 4.66 -6.74 -10.42
N VAL A 275 4.02 -5.76 -11.03
CA VAL A 275 4.00 -5.58 -12.50
C VAL A 275 4.58 -4.22 -12.79
N GLN A 276 5.69 -4.16 -13.54
CA GLN A 276 6.37 -2.91 -13.91
C GLN A 276 6.69 -2.01 -12.70
N GLY A 277 7.14 -2.62 -11.58
CA GLY A 277 7.45 -1.89 -10.34
C GLY A 277 6.24 -1.32 -9.60
N GLN A 278 5.02 -1.73 -9.97
CA GLN A 278 3.78 -1.40 -9.27
C GLN A 278 3.26 -2.63 -8.53
N PHE A 279 2.77 -2.42 -7.31
CA PHE A 279 2.16 -3.46 -6.50
C PHE A 279 0.71 -3.68 -6.93
N PHE A 280 0.38 -4.94 -7.23
CA PHE A 280 -0.97 -5.37 -7.52
C PHE A 280 -1.45 -6.37 -6.47
N LEU A 281 -2.74 -6.32 -6.16
CA LEU A 281 -3.43 -7.26 -5.28
C LEU A 281 -4.62 -7.86 -6.03
N SER A 282 -4.83 -9.17 -5.89
CA SER A 282 -6.00 -9.87 -6.41
C SER A 282 -6.72 -10.57 -5.26
N ALA A 283 -8.05 -10.48 -5.26
CA ALA A 283 -8.91 -11.14 -4.29
C ALA A 283 -10.00 -11.92 -5.04
N THR A 284 -10.04 -13.23 -4.84
CA THR A 284 -11.09 -14.10 -5.37
C THR A 284 -12.03 -14.47 -4.25
N ARG A 285 -13.31 -14.14 -4.41
CA ARG A 285 -14.36 -14.40 -3.43
C ARG A 285 -15.38 -15.33 -4.04
N THR A 286 -15.67 -16.41 -3.33
CA THR A 286 -16.57 -17.45 -3.80
C THR A 286 -17.65 -17.69 -2.77
N LEU A 287 -18.88 -17.54 -3.22
CA LEU A 287 -20.07 -17.93 -2.50
C LEU A 287 -20.66 -19.16 -3.18
N SER A 288 -20.98 -20.17 -2.38
CA SER A 288 -21.75 -21.33 -2.83
C SER A 288 -22.98 -21.52 -1.96
N SER A 289 -24.17 -21.57 -2.55
CA SER A 289 -25.41 -21.84 -1.82
C SER A 289 -26.17 -23.02 -2.42
N ALA A 290 -26.22 -24.14 -1.69
CA ALA A 290 -26.97 -25.32 -2.08
C ALA A 290 -28.40 -25.30 -1.53
N GLY A 291 -29.39 -25.44 -2.41
CA GLY A 291 -30.81 -25.52 -2.03
C GLY A 291 -31.43 -24.20 -1.61
N TRP A 292 -30.87 -23.07 -2.04
CA TRP A 292 -31.39 -21.74 -1.75
C TRP A 292 -32.17 -21.21 -2.93
N ALA A 293 -33.35 -20.66 -2.67
CA ALA A 293 -34.07 -19.88 -3.67
C ALA A 293 -33.31 -18.58 -3.96
N ASP A 294 -33.39 -18.09 -5.20
CA ASP A 294 -32.67 -16.90 -5.66
C ASP A 294 -32.92 -15.67 -4.77
N ASN A 295 -34.17 -15.45 -4.35
CA ASN A 295 -34.53 -14.36 -3.45
C ASN A 295 -33.80 -14.43 -2.12
N THR A 296 -33.67 -15.63 -1.54
CA THR A 296 -32.96 -15.84 -0.27
C THR A 296 -31.49 -15.49 -0.41
N LEU A 297 -30.85 -15.95 -1.49
CA LEU A 297 -29.44 -15.65 -1.71
C LEU A 297 -29.22 -14.15 -1.95
N ARG A 298 -30.13 -13.49 -2.66
CA ARG A 298 -30.11 -12.03 -2.84
C ARG A 298 -30.28 -11.30 -1.51
N GLU A 299 -31.21 -11.70 -0.66
CA GLU A 299 -31.40 -11.11 0.68
C GLU A 299 -30.16 -11.31 1.55
N ALA A 300 -29.54 -12.49 1.53
CA ALA A 300 -28.26 -12.73 2.20
C ALA A 300 -27.18 -11.73 1.75
N LEU A 301 -27.00 -11.55 0.45
CA LEU A 301 -26.07 -10.57 -0.13
C LEU A 301 -26.49 -9.11 0.12
N ALA A 302 -27.76 -8.84 0.44
CA ALA A 302 -28.23 -7.49 0.78
C ALA A 302 -27.81 -7.06 2.19
N HIS A 303 -27.58 -8.02 3.08
CA HIS A 303 -27.38 -7.77 4.50
C HIS A 303 -25.93 -7.84 4.95
N GLU A 304 -25.10 -8.63 4.27
CA GLU A 304 -23.66 -8.53 4.43
C GLU A 304 -23.07 -7.63 3.36
N GLU A 305 -22.83 -6.38 3.73
CA GLU A 305 -22.06 -5.48 2.88
C GLU A 305 -20.59 -5.87 2.97
N ARG A 306 -20.09 -6.54 1.91
CA ARG A 306 -18.66 -6.82 1.75
C ARG A 306 -18.09 -5.91 0.70
N GLU A 307 -16.83 -5.51 0.85
CA GLU A 307 -16.20 -4.56 -0.06
C GLU A 307 -15.18 -5.23 -0.99
N LEU A 308 -15.24 -4.92 -2.28
CA LEU A 308 -14.14 -5.15 -3.22
C LEU A 308 -13.05 -4.10 -3.02
N CYS A 309 -13.47 -2.85 -2.79
CA CYS A 309 -12.67 -1.72 -2.32
C CYS A 309 -13.62 -0.77 -1.56
N GLY A 310 -13.11 0.29 -0.92
CA GLY A 310 -13.93 1.28 -0.20
C GLY A 310 -14.96 2.07 -1.05
N HIS A 311 -15.10 1.68 -2.33
CA HIS A 311 -15.98 2.28 -3.32
C HIS A 311 -16.91 1.29 -4.02
N VAL A 312 -16.69 -0.02 -3.91
CA VAL A 312 -17.52 -1.03 -4.57
C VAL A 312 -17.88 -2.13 -3.59
N LYS A 313 -19.18 -2.30 -3.35
CA LYS A 313 -19.76 -3.29 -2.45
C LYS A 313 -20.29 -4.51 -3.21
N ILE A 314 -20.04 -5.69 -2.66
CA ILE A 314 -20.73 -6.93 -3.02
C ILE A 314 -22.07 -6.89 -2.30
N SER A 315 -23.05 -6.24 -2.91
CA SER A 315 -24.41 -6.18 -2.39
C SER A 315 -25.42 -6.34 -3.51
N SER A 316 -26.53 -7.01 -3.20
CA SER A 316 -27.70 -7.06 -4.09
C SER A 316 -28.56 -5.78 -3.98
N ARG A 317 -28.34 -4.95 -2.95
CA ARG A 317 -29.03 -3.66 -2.82
C ARG A 317 -28.60 -2.74 -3.96
N PRO A 318 -29.54 -2.04 -4.60
CA PRO A 318 -29.20 -1.05 -5.59
C PRO A 318 -28.54 0.14 -4.90
N CYS A 319 -27.22 0.17 -4.97
CA CYS A 319 -26.44 1.37 -4.73
C CYS A 319 -25.66 1.69 -6.02
N VAL A 320 -25.25 2.95 -6.18
CA VAL A 320 -24.44 3.39 -7.34
C VAL A 320 -23.10 2.64 -7.40
N HIS A 321 -22.77 1.90 -6.36
CA HIS A 321 -21.47 1.37 -6.01
C HIS A 321 -21.53 -0.13 -5.73
N SER A 322 -22.51 -0.87 -6.27
CA SER A 322 -22.54 -2.33 -6.18
C SER A 322 -22.06 -3.02 -7.45
N VAL A 323 -21.63 -4.27 -7.30
CA VAL A 323 -21.36 -5.19 -8.43
C VAL A 323 -22.63 -5.29 -9.28
N LYS A 324 -22.59 -4.84 -10.54
CA LYS A 324 -23.83 -4.67 -11.32
C LYS A 324 -24.50 -5.99 -11.63
N ALA A 325 -23.73 -7.06 -11.82
CA ALA A 325 -24.25 -8.41 -12.02
C ALA A 325 -25.08 -8.93 -10.83
N LEU A 326 -24.86 -8.38 -9.62
CA LEU A 326 -25.63 -8.72 -8.42
C LEU A 326 -26.78 -7.73 -8.15
N SER A 327 -26.62 -6.48 -8.59
CA SER A 327 -27.54 -5.37 -8.31
C SER A 327 -28.90 -5.56 -8.99
N CYS A 328 -29.98 -5.45 -8.23
CA CYS A 328 -31.33 -5.37 -8.78
C CYS A 328 -31.67 -3.92 -9.15
N THR A 329 -31.72 -3.58 -10.44
CA THR A 329 -32.24 -2.27 -10.85
C THR A 329 -33.72 -2.15 -10.47
N TYR A 330 -34.06 -1.11 -9.71
CA TYR A 330 -35.32 -0.87 -8.97
C TYR A 330 -36.64 -0.94 -9.79
N ARG A 331 -36.61 -1.15 -11.11
CA ARG A 331 -37.79 -1.01 -11.99
C ARG A 331 -38.13 -2.19 -12.88
N ALA A 332 -37.28 -3.22 -12.95
CA ALA A 332 -37.61 -4.46 -13.63
C ALA A 332 -36.96 -5.58 -12.83
N TYR A 333 -37.77 -6.34 -12.09
CA TYR A 333 -37.31 -7.47 -11.28
C TYR A 333 -37.18 -8.73 -12.15
N PRO A 334 -35.99 -9.13 -12.63
CA PRO A 334 -35.71 -10.55 -12.62
C PRO A 334 -35.53 -10.94 -11.15
N ARG A 335 -36.49 -11.71 -10.62
CA ARG A 335 -36.35 -12.31 -9.29
C ARG A 335 -35.17 -13.29 -9.22
N SER A 336 -34.69 -13.75 -10.37
CA SER A 336 -33.59 -14.69 -10.48
C SER A 336 -32.23 -14.03 -10.73
N PHE A 337 -31.16 -14.73 -10.38
CA PHE A 337 -29.84 -14.39 -10.91
C PHE A 337 -29.80 -14.65 -12.42
N VAL A 338 -29.06 -13.81 -13.14
CA VAL A 338 -28.78 -14.04 -14.56
C VAL A 338 -27.40 -14.68 -14.62
N PRO A 339 -27.29 -15.94 -15.10
CA PRO A 339 -26.00 -16.57 -15.27
C PRO A 339 -25.09 -15.73 -16.15
N CYS A 340 -23.84 -15.59 -15.73
CA CYS A 340 -22.84 -14.83 -16.46
C CYS A 340 -21.45 -15.42 -16.19
N ARG A 341 -20.52 -15.20 -17.12
CA ARG A 341 -19.16 -15.70 -16.96
C ARG A 341 -18.17 -14.60 -17.31
N ASP A 342 -17.26 -14.34 -16.38
CA ASP A 342 -16.17 -13.39 -16.53
C ASP A 342 -16.62 -11.99 -17.01
N VAL A 343 -17.76 -11.51 -16.50
CA VAL A 343 -18.23 -10.15 -16.82
C VAL A 343 -17.33 -9.16 -16.11
N VAL A 344 -16.53 -8.43 -16.89
CA VAL A 344 -15.55 -7.47 -16.38
C VAL A 344 -16.19 -6.10 -16.19
N GLU A 345 -15.98 -5.54 -15.01
CA GLU A 345 -16.38 -4.19 -14.63
C GLU A 345 -15.24 -3.48 -13.87
N SER A 346 -15.46 -2.23 -13.50
CA SER A 346 -14.45 -1.38 -12.89
C SER A 346 -15.02 -0.41 -11.86
N CYS A 347 -14.26 -0.13 -10.81
CA CYS A 347 -14.48 1.04 -9.97
C CYS A 347 -14.12 2.31 -10.75
N TYR A 348 -14.94 3.36 -10.61
CA TYR A 348 -14.71 4.66 -11.27
C TYR A 348 -13.85 5.63 -10.44
N ARG A 349 -13.53 5.28 -9.18
CA ARG A 349 -12.73 6.12 -8.27
C ARG A 349 -11.29 5.65 -8.15
N CYS A 350 -11.08 4.34 -7.95
CA CYS A 350 -9.75 3.76 -7.80
C CYS A 350 -9.43 2.79 -8.95
N LEU A 351 -8.15 2.39 -9.04
CA LEU A 351 -7.67 1.42 -10.02
C LEU A 351 -8.02 -0.01 -9.57
N THR A 352 -9.32 -0.29 -9.50
CA THR A 352 -9.88 -1.62 -9.24
C THR A 352 -10.72 -2.06 -10.43
N ASP A 353 -10.38 -3.20 -11.00
CA ASP A 353 -11.24 -3.96 -11.90
C ASP A 353 -11.77 -5.20 -11.17
N TYR A 354 -12.90 -5.72 -11.62
CA TYR A 354 -13.40 -6.99 -11.10
C TYR A 354 -14.12 -7.77 -12.19
N ALA A 355 -14.03 -9.09 -12.09
CA ALA A 355 -14.72 -10.04 -12.94
C ALA A 355 -15.74 -10.81 -12.11
N THR A 356 -16.97 -10.94 -12.63
CA THR A 356 -18.04 -11.68 -11.98
C THR A 356 -18.46 -12.88 -12.82
N THR A 357 -18.56 -14.03 -12.16
CA THR A 357 -19.09 -15.26 -12.71
C THR A 357 -20.22 -15.75 -11.81
N ILE A 358 -21.39 -15.96 -12.39
CA ILE A 358 -22.58 -16.49 -11.72
C ILE A 358 -22.99 -17.74 -12.49
N GLU A 359 -22.80 -18.89 -11.87
CA GLU A 359 -23.11 -20.17 -12.48
C GLU A 359 -24.17 -20.89 -11.65
N HIS A 360 -25.13 -21.47 -12.37
CA HIS A 360 -26.09 -22.39 -11.79
C HIS A 360 -25.56 -23.79 -12.04
N VAL A 361 -25.18 -24.50 -10.99
CA VAL A 361 -24.62 -25.83 -11.12
C VAL A 361 -25.64 -26.80 -10.55
N GLY A 362 -26.05 -27.75 -11.37
CA GLY A 362 -27.01 -28.79 -11.05
C GLY A 362 -27.04 -29.80 -12.18
N THR A 363 -27.08 -31.09 -11.84
CA THR A 363 -27.24 -32.16 -12.82
C THR A 363 -28.72 -32.28 -13.19
N ASP A 364 -29.00 -32.42 -14.49
CA ASP A 364 -30.37 -32.52 -15.05
C ASP A 364 -31.12 -33.81 -14.64
N THR A 365 -30.48 -34.72 -13.91
CA THR A 365 -31.06 -35.99 -13.51
C THR A 365 -31.87 -35.85 -12.21
N GLU A 366 -33.13 -35.46 -12.41
CA GLU A 366 -34.36 -35.73 -11.64
C GLU A 366 -34.48 -35.43 -10.14
N GLN A 367 -33.45 -35.07 -9.37
CA GLN A 367 -33.66 -34.68 -7.96
C GLN A 367 -32.56 -33.85 -7.32
N THR A 368 -31.61 -33.35 -8.10
CA THR A 368 -30.42 -32.70 -7.56
C THR A 368 -30.66 -31.26 -7.14
N THR A 369 -30.34 -30.99 -5.88
CA THR A 369 -30.32 -29.69 -5.23
C THR A 369 -29.64 -28.66 -6.14
N ARG A 370 -30.38 -27.64 -6.54
CA ARG A 370 -29.84 -26.51 -7.31
C ARG A 370 -28.85 -25.74 -6.43
N TYR A 371 -27.64 -25.48 -6.94
CA TYR A 371 -26.68 -24.62 -6.26
C TYR A 371 -26.22 -23.45 -7.13
N TRP A 372 -26.21 -22.27 -6.52
CA TRP A 372 -25.59 -21.08 -7.09
C TRP A 372 -24.13 -21.06 -6.69
N PHE A 373 -23.28 -20.76 -7.68
CA PHE A 373 -21.87 -20.50 -7.51
C PHE A 373 -21.59 -19.10 -8.01
N ILE A 374 -21.27 -18.19 -7.09
CA ILE A 374 -20.94 -16.79 -7.41
C ILE A 374 -19.47 -16.60 -7.11
N THR A 375 -18.69 -16.31 -8.14
CA THR A 375 -17.26 -15.97 -8.03
C THR A 375 -17.05 -14.55 -8.46
N ILE A 376 -16.39 -13.77 -7.62
CA ILE A 376 -16.00 -12.40 -7.91
C ILE A 376 -14.50 -12.30 -7.68
N THR A 377 -13.75 -12.00 -8.75
CA THR A 377 -12.32 -11.75 -8.66
C THR A 377 -12.05 -10.28 -8.88
N SER A 378 -11.55 -9.58 -7.87
CA SER A 378 -11.11 -8.20 -7.97
C SER A 378 -9.60 -8.09 -8.13
N TYR A 379 -9.17 -7.11 -8.91
CA TYR A 379 -7.78 -6.79 -9.23
C TYR A 379 -7.54 -5.33 -8.90
N HIS A 380 -6.52 -5.04 -8.11
CA HIS A 380 -6.23 -3.73 -7.56
C HIS A 380 -4.80 -3.33 -7.94
N GLN A 381 -4.62 -2.16 -8.55
CA GLN A 381 -3.31 -1.55 -8.74
C GLN A 381 -3.11 -0.51 -7.62
N LEU A 382 -2.25 -0.83 -6.66
CA LEU A 382 -2.08 -0.05 -5.42
C LEU A 382 -0.93 0.97 -5.50
N GLY A 383 -0.27 1.08 -6.66
CA GLY A 383 0.80 2.03 -6.91
C GLY A 383 2.19 1.47 -6.63
N SER A 384 3.13 2.36 -6.33
CA SER A 384 4.55 2.01 -6.15
C SER A 384 4.85 1.34 -4.81
N GLY A 385 3.98 1.53 -3.81
CA GLY A 385 4.23 1.12 -2.42
C GLY A 385 5.40 1.85 -1.74
N ARG A 386 5.89 2.95 -2.34
CA ARG A 386 7.06 3.70 -1.84
C ARG A 386 6.69 4.93 -1.02
N SER A 387 5.45 5.41 -1.16
CA SER A 387 4.91 6.53 -0.39
C SER A 387 3.59 6.16 0.26
N ALA A 388 3.38 6.56 1.51
CA ALA A 388 2.09 6.41 2.19
C ALA A 388 1.03 7.34 1.59
N THR A 389 1.46 8.36 0.85
CA THR A 389 0.61 9.29 0.09
C THR A 389 0.51 8.91 -1.39
N ASP A 390 0.87 7.66 -1.75
CA ASP A 390 0.68 7.17 -3.11
C ASP A 390 -0.81 7.27 -3.47
N ALA A 391 -1.08 8.05 -4.51
CA ALA A 391 -2.39 8.32 -5.07
C ALA A 391 -3.27 7.06 -5.21
N ASN A 392 -2.67 5.99 -5.71
CA ASN A 392 -3.41 4.76 -5.99
C ASN A 392 -3.74 3.99 -4.70
N PHE A 393 -2.82 3.98 -3.74
CA PHE A 393 -3.02 3.38 -2.43
C PHE A 393 -4.06 4.16 -1.62
N ASP A 394 -3.96 5.49 -1.62
CA ASP A 394 -4.88 6.38 -0.92
C ASP A 394 -6.31 6.27 -1.46
N ALA A 395 -6.45 6.32 -2.80
CA ALA A 395 -7.73 6.12 -3.47
C ALA A 395 -8.31 4.71 -3.25
N PHE A 396 -7.48 3.73 -2.90
CA PHE A 396 -7.98 2.38 -2.62
C PHE A 396 -8.73 2.29 -1.29
N GLY A 397 -8.19 2.95 -0.25
CA GLY A 397 -8.58 2.74 1.13
C GLY A 397 -9.50 3.78 1.75
N HIS A 398 -9.70 4.93 1.10
CA HIS A 398 -10.55 5.98 1.64
C HIS A 398 -12.05 5.70 1.45
N LEU A 399 -12.72 5.36 2.56
CA LEU A 399 -14.18 5.46 2.70
C LEU A 399 -14.60 6.91 2.52
N MET A 400 -15.09 7.28 1.33
CA MET A 400 -15.85 8.50 0.99
C MET A 400 -15.59 9.78 1.80
N SER A 401 -14.35 10.07 2.23
CA SER A 401 -14.05 11.32 2.92
C SER A 401 -14.22 12.48 1.94
N LEU A 402 -14.59 13.65 2.43
CA LEU A 402 -14.81 14.84 1.60
C LEU A 402 -13.55 15.26 0.81
N ASP A 403 -12.36 14.83 1.23
CA ASP A 403 -11.11 15.13 0.53
C ASP A 403 -10.76 14.11 -0.57
N SER A 404 -11.34 12.90 -0.56
CA SER A 404 -11.08 11.87 -1.59
C SER A 404 -11.78 12.16 -2.92
N TYR A 405 -12.54 13.25 -3.03
CA TYR A 405 -13.15 13.71 -4.29
C TYR A 405 -12.12 14.05 -5.38
N ARG A 406 -10.84 14.20 -5.03
CA ARG A 406 -9.80 14.65 -5.97
C ARG A 406 -9.26 13.55 -6.88
N MET A 407 -9.38 12.27 -6.50
CA MET A 407 -8.90 11.18 -7.36
C MET A 407 -10.07 10.44 -7.99
N ARG A 408 -10.19 10.63 -9.30
CA ARG A 408 -11.01 9.82 -10.17
C ARG A 408 -10.10 8.99 -11.04
N ARG A 409 -10.49 7.73 -11.26
CA ARG A 409 -9.88 6.90 -12.29
C ARG A 409 -9.99 7.64 -13.61
N ASP A 410 -8.85 7.87 -14.24
CA ASP A 410 -8.83 8.36 -15.59
C ASP A 410 -9.24 7.20 -16.52
N MET A 411 -10.47 7.28 -17.02
CA MET A 411 -11.07 6.24 -17.86
C MET A 411 -10.44 6.17 -19.26
N VAL A 412 -9.65 7.17 -19.65
CA VAL A 412 -8.92 7.18 -20.92
C VAL A 412 -7.63 6.36 -20.78
N THR A 413 -6.85 6.63 -19.73
CA THR A 413 -5.59 5.90 -19.47
C THR A 413 -5.82 4.52 -18.87
N HIS A 414 -6.88 4.37 -18.07
CA HIS A 414 -7.25 3.12 -17.40
C HIS A 414 -8.71 2.77 -17.71
N PRO A 415 -9.05 2.36 -18.95
CA PRO A 415 -10.41 1.91 -19.27
C PRO A 415 -10.78 0.65 -18.46
N PRO A 416 -12.07 0.27 -18.38
CA PRO A 416 -12.49 -0.94 -17.68
C PRO A 416 -11.70 -2.19 -18.13
N GLY A 417 -11.29 -2.99 -17.15
CA GLY A 417 -10.48 -4.19 -17.38
C GLY A 417 -8.99 -3.95 -17.64
N ALA A 418 -8.50 -2.70 -17.65
CA ALA A 418 -7.07 -2.40 -17.83
C ALA A 418 -6.20 -3.01 -16.72
N VAL A 419 -6.62 -2.91 -15.46
CA VAL A 419 -5.91 -3.46 -14.29
C VAL A 419 -5.89 -4.99 -14.35
N LYS A 420 -7.02 -5.62 -14.71
CA LYS A 420 -7.11 -7.07 -14.93
C LYS A 420 -6.15 -7.53 -16.04
N ARG A 421 -6.17 -6.87 -17.20
CA ARG A 421 -5.26 -7.20 -18.32
C ARG A 421 -3.79 -7.05 -17.93
N SER A 422 -3.43 -5.99 -17.20
CA SER A 422 -2.06 -5.81 -16.70
C SER A 422 -1.66 -6.97 -15.77
N TRP A 423 -2.53 -7.36 -14.85
CA TRP A 423 -2.32 -8.51 -13.97
C TRP A 423 -2.10 -9.83 -14.72
N GLU A 424 -2.90 -10.09 -15.75
CA GLU A 424 -2.86 -11.33 -16.55
C GLU A 424 -1.70 -11.36 -17.55
N SER A 425 -1.30 -10.21 -18.06
CA SER A 425 -0.19 -10.10 -19.04
C SER A 425 1.17 -10.44 -18.43
N TYR A 426 1.31 -10.31 -17.12
CA TYR A 426 2.56 -10.60 -16.43
C TYR A 426 2.78 -12.12 -16.34
N LYS A 427 3.82 -12.58 -17.03
CA LYS A 427 4.38 -13.92 -16.86
C LYS A 427 5.58 -13.81 -15.90
N PRO A 428 5.60 -14.59 -14.80
CA PRO A 428 6.62 -14.50 -13.77
C PRO A 428 8.03 -14.85 -14.26
#